data_AF-A0A1V9XWM3-F1
#
_entry.id   AF-A0A1V9XWM3-F1
#
_cell.length_a   1.000
_cell.length_b   1.000
_cell.length_c   1.000
_cell.angle_alpha   90.00
_cell.angle_beta   90.00
_cell.angle_gamma   90.00
#
_symmetry.space_group_name_H-M   'P 1'
#
loop_
_entity.id
_entity.type
_entity.pdbx_description
1 polymer ?
#
loop_
_entity_poly.entity_id
_entity_poly.type
_entity_poly.pdbx_seq_one_letter_code
_entity_poly.pdbx_strand_id
1 'polypeptide(L)'
;FRCMDLDGDGRLSLFELEFFYQEQTQRMECLGLQAMPFEDALCQMMDMIKPTQDNFLTLGDLKRSQAVGVFFDTFFNLEKYLEHEQTDPFSSGPMDGKAAWNQYAKEQYEMLIAAEE
;
A
#
# COMPACT_ATOMS: atom_id res chain seq x y z
N PHE A 1 -1.51 15.60 7.27
CA PHE A 1 -0.72 16.70 6.67
C PHE A 1 0.01 17.49 7.74
N ARG A 2 -0.66 18.30 8.58
CA ARG A 2 0.01 19.08 9.65
C ARG A 2 0.83 18.25 10.64
N CYS A 3 0.52 16.97 10.80
CA CYS A 3 1.31 16.05 11.65
C CYS A 3 2.56 15.51 10.94
N MET A 4 2.60 15.57 9.60
CA MET A 4 3.72 15.11 8.77
C MET A 4 4.64 16.24 8.34
N ASP A 5 4.12 17.45 8.23
CA ASP A 5 4.84 18.69 7.97
C ASP A 5 5.53 19.12 9.27
N LEU A 6 6.78 18.67 9.45
CA LEU A 6 7.55 18.79 10.70
C LEU A 6 8.12 20.19 10.89
N ASP A 7 8.47 20.86 9.78
CA ASP A 7 9.02 22.22 9.80
C ASP A 7 7.94 23.30 9.59
N GLY A 8 6.75 22.92 9.14
CA GLY A 8 5.60 23.80 8.98
C GLY A 8 5.66 24.68 7.73
N ASP A 9 6.47 24.32 6.73
CA ASP A 9 6.63 25.10 5.50
C ASP A 9 5.47 24.90 4.50
N GLY A 10 4.56 23.97 4.79
CA GLY A 10 3.40 23.63 3.97
C GLY A 10 3.69 22.65 2.83
N ARG A 11 4.86 22.01 2.85
CA ARG A 11 5.33 21.03 1.88
C ARG A 11 5.78 19.78 2.64
N LEU A 12 5.59 18.61 2.05
CA LEU A 12 6.17 17.38 2.54
C LEU A 12 7.37 17.06 1.65
N SER A 13 8.55 17.27 2.21
CA SER A 13 9.82 16.93 1.61
C SER A 13 10.05 15.41 1.64
N LEU A 14 10.95 14.93 0.78
CA LEU A 14 11.38 13.52 0.80
C LEU A 14 11.93 13.10 2.17
N PHE A 15 12.60 14.02 2.87
CA PHE A 15 13.16 13.76 4.19
C PHE A 15 12.07 13.47 5.23
N GLU A 16 10.98 14.25 5.25
CA GLU A 16 9.88 14.02 6.17
C GLU A 16 9.17 12.70 5.86
N LEU A 17 8.96 12.40 4.58
CA LEU A 17 8.37 11.12 4.16
C LEU A 17 9.24 9.93 4.58
N GLU A 18 10.55 10.01 4.35
CA GLU A 18 11.51 8.97 4.75
C GLU A 18 11.52 8.78 6.28
N PHE A 19 11.50 9.88 7.03
CA PHE A 19 11.45 9.84 8.50
C PHE A 19 10.25 9.03 9.02
N PHE A 20 9.05 9.30 8.51
CA PHE A 20 7.85 8.54 8.90
C PHE A 20 7.90 7.09 8.40
N TYR A 21 8.37 6.87 7.18
CA TYR A 21 8.45 5.52 6.60
C TYR A 21 9.47 4.62 7.32
N GLN A 22 10.56 5.19 7.83
CA GLN A 22 11.54 4.46 8.62
C GLN A 22 10.91 3.91 9.91
N GLU A 23 10.05 4.69 10.58
CA GLU A 23 9.34 4.21 11.76
C GLU A 23 8.39 3.07 11.42
N GLN A 24 7.65 3.19 10.31
CA GLN A 24 6.75 2.14 9.83
C GLN A 24 7.50 0.85 9.52
N THR A 25 8.65 0.95 8.86
CA THR A 25 9.54 -0.18 8.54
C THR A 25 10.00 -0.88 9.82
N GLN A 26 10.45 -0.14 10.84
CA GLN A 26 10.86 -0.72 12.12
C GLN A 26 9.71 -1.46 12.82
N ARG A 27 8.50 -0.92 12.76
CA ARG A 27 7.31 -1.58 13.31
C ARG A 27 6.95 -2.86 12.55
N MET A 28 7.08 -2.86 11.21
CA MET A 28 6.91 -4.08 10.39
C MET A 28 7.94 -5.15 10.74
N GLU A 29 9.20 -4.77 10.90
CA GLU A 29 10.28 -5.69 11.31
C GLU A 29 9.99 -6.33 12.67
N CYS A 30 9.45 -5.56 13.62
CA CYS A 30 9.04 -6.08 14.93
C CYS A 30 7.89 -7.11 14.84
N LEU A 31 7.07 -7.06 13.79
CA LEU A 31 6.03 -8.05 13.47
C LEU A 31 6.56 -9.21 12.62
N GLY A 32 7.85 -9.21 12.24
CA GLY A 32 8.45 -10.20 11.36
C GLY A 32 8.06 -10.05 9.89
N LEU A 33 7.59 -8.87 9.49
CA LEU A 33 7.20 -8.55 8.12
C LEU A 33 8.36 -7.86 7.39
N GLN A 34 8.51 -8.19 6.10
CA GLN A 34 9.45 -7.49 5.23
C GLN A 34 8.79 -6.25 4.63
N ALA A 35 9.34 -5.08 4.92
CA ALA A 35 8.87 -3.82 4.34
C ALA A 35 9.37 -3.65 2.90
N MET A 36 8.57 -2.97 2.08
CA MET A 36 8.99 -2.48 0.77
C MET A 36 10.07 -1.38 0.95
N PRO A 37 11.09 -1.30 0.07
CA PRO A 37 12.05 -0.19 0.09
C PRO A 37 11.37 1.17 -0.03
N PHE A 38 11.92 2.20 0.63
CA PHE A 38 11.37 3.56 0.60
C PHE A 38 11.24 4.11 -0.83
N GLU A 39 12.23 3.87 -1.68
CA GLU A 39 12.24 4.34 -3.07
C GLU A 39 11.05 3.82 -3.87
N ASP A 40 10.71 2.54 -3.68
CA ASP A 40 9.57 1.89 -4.35
C ASP A 40 8.24 2.42 -3.81
N ALA A 41 8.12 2.53 -2.49
CA ALA A 41 6.93 3.09 -1.85
C ALA A 41 6.72 4.55 -2.28
N LEU A 42 7.80 5.34 -2.34
CA LEU A 42 7.77 6.71 -2.82
C LEU A 42 7.30 6.78 -4.27
N CYS A 43 7.86 5.96 -5.17
CA CYS A 43 7.43 5.92 -6.57
C CYS A 43 5.93 5.61 -6.69
N GLN A 44 5.44 4.60 -5.96
CA GLN A 44 4.02 4.24 -5.94
C GLN A 44 3.15 5.42 -5.48
N MET A 45 3.58 6.15 -4.44
CA MET A 45 2.84 7.31 -3.95
C MET A 45 2.87 8.48 -4.95
N MET A 46 4.01 8.73 -5.59
CA MET A 46 4.14 9.78 -6.60
C MET A 46 3.27 9.48 -7.83
N ASP A 47 3.19 8.23 -8.26
CA ASP A 47 2.34 7.80 -9.37
C ASP A 47 0.84 7.96 -9.07
N MET A 48 0.43 7.73 -7.81
CA MET A 48 -0.97 7.90 -7.38
C MET A 48 -1.34 9.37 -7.13
N ILE A 49 -0.42 10.18 -6.62
CA ILE A 49 -0.70 11.58 -6.26
C ILE A 49 -0.52 12.50 -7.45
N LYS A 50 0.45 12.21 -8.33
CA LYS A 50 0.84 13.02 -9.49
C LYS A 50 1.01 14.49 -9.11
N PRO A 51 1.99 14.81 -8.24
CA PRO A 51 2.17 16.16 -7.75
C PRO A 51 2.54 17.12 -8.89
N THR A 52 2.33 18.41 -8.63
CA THR A 52 2.67 19.45 -9.61
C THR A 52 4.19 19.64 -9.73
N GLN A 53 4.94 19.32 -8.67
CA GLN A 53 6.40 19.37 -8.60
C GLN A 53 6.90 18.09 -7.94
N ASP A 54 7.92 17.45 -8.49
CA ASP A 54 8.37 16.13 -8.06
C ASP A 54 9.12 16.12 -6.71
N ASN A 55 9.61 17.28 -6.27
CA ASN A 55 10.51 17.35 -5.11
C ASN A 55 9.79 17.42 -3.76
N PHE A 56 8.49 17.71 -3.74
CA PHE A 56 7.70 17.82 -2.52
C PHE A 56 6.21 17.66 -2.79
N LEU A 57 5.46 17.23 -1.78
CA LEU A 57 4.00 17.12 -1.85
C LEU A 57 3.35 18.28 -1.09
N THR A 58 2.42 18.99 -1.71
CA THR A 58 1.61 19.98 -1.00
C THR A 58 0.28 19.39 -0.56
N LEU A 59 -0.36 20.06 0.41
CA LEU A 59 -1.75 19.75 0.76
C LEU A 59 -2.69 19.85 -0.46
N GLY A 60 -2.38 20.74 -1.39
CA GLY A 60 -3.13 20.89 -2.64
C GLY A 60 -3.03 19.64 -3.53
N ASP A 61 -1.84 19.04 -3.66
CA ASP A 61 -1.64 17.82 -4.45
C ASP A 61 -2.42 16.65 -3.84
N LEU A 62 -2.30 16.47 -2.52
CA LEU A 62 -3.02 15.41 -1.80
C LEU A 62 -4.54 15.56 -1.88
N LYS A 63 -5.07 16.79 -1.85
CA LYS A 63 -6.52 17.03 -1.97
C LYS A 63 -7.07 16.77 -3.37
N ARG A 64 -6.24 16.95 -4.41
CA ARG A 64 -6.64 16.66 -5.80
C ARG A 64 -6.61 15.16 -6.09
N SER A 65 -5.68 14.44 -5.47
CA SER A 65 -5.61 12.99 -5.58
C SER A 65 -6.77 12.31 -4.81
N GLN A 66 -7.29 11.22 -5.35
CA GLN A 66 -8.22 10.34 -4.63
C GLN A 66 -7.48 9.37 -3.69
N ALA A 67 -6.14 9.35 -3.72
CA ALA A 67 -5.29 8.41 -2.98
C ALA A 67 -4.82 8.95 -1.62
N VAL A 68 -5.43 10.02 -1.09
CA VAL A 68 -4.99 10.64 0.17
C VAL A 68 -5.08 9.69 1.37
N GLY A 69 -6.06 8.78 1.39
CA GLY A 69 -6.20 7.76 2.43
C GLY A 69 -5.03 6.80 2.41
N VAL A 70 -4.78 6.19 1.24
CA VAL A 70 -3.67 5.26 1.01
C VAL A 70 -2.33 5.91 1.37
N PHE A 71 -2.11 7.15 0.97
CA PHE A 71 -0.91 7.91 1.31
C PHE A 71 -0.67 8.00 2.82
N PHE A 72 -1.69 8.41 3.60
CA PHE A 72 -1.52 8.51 5.06
C PHE A 72 -1.37 7.13 5.70
N ASP A 73 -2.01 6.11 5.17
CA ASP A 73 -1.88 4.76 5.69
C ASP A 73 -0.45 4.22 5.48
N THR A 74 0.12 4.40 4.28
CA THR A 74 1.50 4.01 3.98
C THR A 74 2.52 4.63 4.94
N PHE A 75 2.45 5.94 5.18
CA PHE A 75 3.48 6.63 5.97
C PHE A 75 3.21 6.67 7.47
N PHE A 76 1.97 6.54 7.93
CA PHE A 76 1.63 6.84 9.33
C PHE A 76 0.81 5.77 10.04
N ASN A 77 0.01 4.98 9.32
CA ASN A 77 -0.94 4.04 9.92
C ASN A 77 -0.68 2.60 9.47
N LEU A 78 0.17 1.90 10.22
CA LEU A 78 0.58 0.54 9.91
C LEU A 78 -0.59 -0.44 9.85
N GLU A 79 -1.57 -0.33 10.75
CA GLU A 79 -2.71 -1.24 10.79
C GLU A 79 -3.48 -1.19 9.47
N LYS A 80 -3.85 0.01 9.02
CA LYS A 80 -4.56 0.21 7.76
C LYS A 80 -3.71 -0.07 6.53
N TYR A 81 -2.41 0.21 6.60
CA TYR A 81 -1.49 -0.16 5.52
C TYR A 81 -1.49 -1.68 5.30
N LEU A 82 -1.41 -2.47 6.37
CA LEU A 82 -1.45 -3.93 6.28
C LEU A 82 -2.81 -4.45 5.80
N GLU A 83 -3.92 -3.79 6.16
CA GLU A 83 -5.24 -4.11 5.61
C GLU A 83 -5.31 -3.84 4.10
N HIS A 84 -4.75 -2.73 3.62
CA HIS A 84 -4.70 -2.40 2.19
C HIS A 84 -3.81 -3.38 1.40
N GLU A 85 -2.64 -3.75 1.92
CA GLU A 85 -1.76 -4.74 1.30
C GLU A 85 -2.40 -6.14 1.23
N GLN A 86 -3.22 -6.50 2.23
CA GLN A 86 -3.96 -7.76 2.24
C GLN A 86 -5.24 -7.72 1.41
N THR A 87 -5.75 -6.52 1.10
CA THR A 87 -6.93 -6.35 0.26
C THR A 87 -6.52 -6.52 -1.19
N ASP A 88 -6.66 -7.75 -1.68
CA ASP A 88 -6.42 -8.08 -3.08
C ASP A 88 -7.32 -7.21 -4.00
N PRO A 89 -6.78 -6.56 -5.04
CA PRO A 89 -7.53 -5.72 -5.99
C PRO A 89 -8.73 -6.45 -6.64
N PHE A 90 -8.71 -7.77 -6.66
CA PHE A 90 -9.76 -8.63 -7.20
C PHE A 90 -10.77 -9.11 -6.14
N SER A 91 -10.55 -8.84 -4.86
CA SER A 91 -11.52 -9.14 -3.78
C SER A 91 -12.72 -8.19 -3.78
N SER A 92 -12.62 -7.04 -4.46
CA SER A 92 -13.65 -6.00 -4.51
C SER A 92 -14.52 -6.04 -5.78
N GLY A 93 -14.47 -7.13 -6.56
CA GLY A 93 -15.33 -7.35 -7.71
C GLY A 93 -16.52 -8.27 -7.38
N PRO A 94 -17.68 -8.19 -8.06
CA PRO A 94 -18.84 -9.05 -7.81
C PRO A 94 -18.62 -10.55 -8.10
N MET A 95 -17.39 -10.95 -8.40
CA MET A 95 -17.00 -12.33 -8.65
C MET A 95 -15.63 -12.54 -7.99
N ASP A 96 -15.68 -13.15 -6.80
CA ASP A 96 -14.53 -13.49 -5.97
C ASP A 96 -13.56 -14.38 -6.78
N GLY A 97 -12.53 -13.76 -7.37
CA GLY A 97 -11.54 -14.47 -8.20
C GLY A 97 -10.80 -15.56 -7.41
N LYS A 98 -10.74 -15.41 -6.09
CA LYS A 98 -10.19 -16.40 -5.15
C LYS A 98 -11.08 -17.63 -5.04
N ALA A 99 -12.41 -17.48 -5.00
CA ALA A 99 -13.35 -18.60 -5.07
C ALA A 99 -13.29 -19.31 -6.42
N ALA A 100 -13.15 -18.57 -7.53
CA ALA A 100 -13.00 -19.17 -8.85
C ALA A 100 -11.70 -19.99 -8.96
N TRP A 101 -10.59 -19.48 -8.40
CA TRP A 101 -9.32 -20.21 -8.40
C TRP A 101 -9.31 -21.39 -7.43
N ASN A 102 -9.89 -21.24 -6.24
CA ASN A 102 -10.04 -22.33 -5.27
C ASN A 102 -10.92 -23.46 -5.84
N GLN A 103 -12.00 -23.11 -6.56
CA GLN A 103 -12.85 -24.07 -7.24
C GLN A 103 -12.08 -24.80 -8.34
N TYR A 104 -11.36 -24.07 -9.19
CA TYR A 104 -10.52 -24.68 -10.23
C TYR A 104 -9.45 -25.60 -9.64
N ALA A 105 -8.73 -25.15 -8.61
CA ALA A 105 -7.69 -25.95 -7.95
C ALA A 105 -8.27 -27.24 -7.33
N LYS A 106 -9.46 -27.16 -6.72
CA LYS A 106 -10.18 -28.31 -6.19
C LYS A 106 -10.57 -29.29 -7.30
N GLU A 107 -11.13 -28.81 -8.39
CA GLU A 107 -11.53 -29.64 -9.54
C GLU A 107 -10.32 -30.34 -10.18
N GLN A 108 -9.20 -29.63 -10.35
CA GLN A 108 -7.96 -30.24 -10.85
C GLN A 108 -7.41 -31.30 -9.90
N TYR A 109 -7.46 -31.05 -8.59
CA TYR A 109 -7.03 -32.01 -7.57
C TYR A 109 -7.89 -33.28 -7.57
N GLU A 110 -9.23 -33.14 -7.64
CA GLU A 110 -10.16 -34.26 -7.72
C GLU A 110 -9.97 -35.08 -9.01
N MET A 111 -9.73 -34.41 -10.13
CA MET A 111 -9.48 -35.07 -11.42
C MET A 111 -8.16 -35.86 -11.41
N LEU A 112 -7.13 -35.34 -10.72
CA LEU A 112 -5.84 -36.03 -10.56
C LEU A 112 -5.98 -37.29 -9.69
N ILE A 113 -6.68 -37.18 -8.56
CA ILE A 113 -6.97 -38.32 -7.68
C ILE A 113 -7.76 -39.40 -8.42
N ALA A 114 -8.80 -39.02 -9.16
CA ALA A 114 -9.62 -39.97 -9.90
C ALA A 114 -8.89 -40.64 -11.07
N ALA A 115 -7.75 -40.08 -11.52
CA ALA A 115 -6.90 -40.70 -12.53
C ALA A 115 -5.82 -41.63 -11.92
N GLU A 116 -5.61 -41.59 -10.60
CA GLU A 116 -4.72 -42.50 -9.86
C GLU A 116 -5.44 -43.76 -9.33
N GLU A 117 -6.77 -43.83 -9.40
CA GLU A 117 -7.59 -45.04 -9.19
C GLU A 117 -7.84 -45.84 -10.49
#